data_AF-A0AB39TLT5-F1
#
_entry.id   AF-A0AB39TLT5-F1
#
_cell.length_a   1.000
_cell.length_b   1.000
_cell.length_c   1.000
_cell.angle_alpha   90.00
_cell.angle_beta   90.00
_cell.angle_gamma   90.00
#
_symmetry.space_group_name_H-M   'P 1'
#
loop_
_entity.id
_entity.type
_entity.pdbx_description
1 polymer ?
#
loop_
_entity_poly.entity_id
_entity_poly.type
_entity_poly.pdbx_seq_one_letter_code
_entity_poly.pdbx_strand_id
1 'polypeptide(L)'
;MDLTRSTGFHRLVVEGREYWFGTEDAKLGLDGIERMLNHLRTVYAGAGWRGQVLFSSGEVLRDPHVVYGWLDRHADVVVAVAREILAQPRWGSEAGRRMSRVGGPGVDAAATHRLLRSDPRRLLVEVEGNGYLPLRVVRKDRRASVRTAANLRLLALLRVVARLAGEVRAATAEDEEAAARCLRWQEEVGGLLRLGVLRELGRDGVPANALHAARTADELADRRYRAMYGQADSLRRNFGWQATREPLSRFAYVDYADRIYQSFVAVALADALGCAPVDPVLGRAAGAAFSGPEFDVHVDRTPPEGVLRSWRLASSTPDRLRPDVLVHRREDGAVLLLDAKYRAHGNRATEDSRKEVLAYMASYGLETAVIAYPPRNAAYAQVAVVEGAGQRLIELPVAPRAGLRAELAAEVPKLLAHLAPGRY
;
A
#
# COMPACT_ATOMS: atom_id res chain seq x y z
N MET A 1 11.71 -10.53 34.21
CA MET A 1 12.06 -11.63 33.30
C MET A 1 11.06 -12.74 33.58
N ASP A 2 10.07 -12.91 32.70
CA ASP A 2 9.05 -13.96 32.85
C ASP A 2 9.66 -15.28 32.36
N LEU A 3 9.92 -16.19 33.30
CA LEU A 3 10.61 -17.47 33.03
C LEU A 3 9.70 -18.50 32.35
N THR A 4 8.43 -18.17 32.08
CA THR A 4 7.46 -19.06 31.45
C THR A 4 7.32 -18.86 29.94
N ARG A 5 7.92 -17.79 29.38
CA ARG A 5 7.85 -17.45 27.95
C ARG A 5 9.19 -17.69 27.26
N SER A 6 9.16 -18.38 26.12
CA SER A 6 10.36 -18.56 25.29
C SER A 6 10.75 -17.24 24.63
N THR A 7 11.77 -16.60 25.18
CA THR A 7 12.32 -15.38 24.60
C THR A 7 13.34 -15.78 23.53
N GLY A 8 13.09 -15.42 22.26
CA GLY A 8 14.06 -15.56 21.19
C GLY A 8 15.03 -14.39 21.22
N PHE A 9 16.34 -14.65 21.28
CA PHE A 9 17.36 -13.60 21.20
C PHE A 9 17.83 -13.43 19.77
N HIS A 10 17.71 -12.21 19.24
CA HIS A 10 18.22 -11.83 17.93
C HIS A 10 19.59 -11.18 18.11
N ARG A 11 20.53 -11.58 17.25
CA ARG A 11 21.88 -11.04 17.20
C ARG A 11 22.03 -10.12 16.02
N LEU A 12 22.51 -8.91 16.26
CA LEU A 12 22.74 -7.90 15.24
C LEU A 12 24.16 -7.36 15.36
N VAL A 13 24.88 -7.27 14.24
CA VAL A 13 26.19 -6.60 14.19
C VAL A 13 26.06 -5.34 13.34
N VAL A 14 26.28 -4.17 13.94
CA VAL A 14 26.29 -2.86 13.27
C VAL A 14 27.61 -2.18 13.61
N GLU A 15 28.36 -1.77 12.58
CA GLU A 15 29.65 -1.06 12.74
C GLU A 15 30.63 -1.79 13.69
N GLY A 16 30.65 -3.13 13.63
CA GLY A 16 31.50 -3.97 14.47
C GLY A 16 31.02 -4.12 15.92
N ARG A 17 29.87 -3.57 16.28
CA ARG A 17 29.24 -3.73 17.60
C ARG A 17 28.09 -4.72 17.54
N GLU A 18 28.06 -5.63 18.50
CA GLU A 18 27.05 -6.67 18.61
C GLU A 18 25.94 -6.24 19.58
N TYR A 19 24.70 -6.34 19.11
CA TYR A 19 23.48 -6.02 19.83
C TYR A 19 22.62 -7.27 19.93
N TRP A 20 22.06 -7.51 21.11
CA TRP A 20 21.13 -8.60 21.38
C TRP A 20 19.80 -8.03 21.81
N PHE A 21 18.72 -8.39 21.11
CA PHE A 21 17.38 -8.01 21.51
C PHE A 21 16.47 -9.23 21.58
N GLY A 22 15.66 -9.30 22.64
CA GLY A 22 14.68 -10.35 22.83
C GLY A 22 13.37 -9.99 22.12
N THR A 23 12.85 -10.86 21.27
CA THR A 23 11.42 -10.85 20.94
C THR A 23 10.74 -11.97 21.72
N GLU A 24 9.51 -11.72 22.16
CA GLU A 24 8.62 -12.81 22.54
C GLU A 24 8.48 -13.74 21.32
N ASP A 25 8.80 -15.02 21.51
CA ASP A 25 8.88 -16.09 20.52
C ASP A 25 10.11 -16.08 19.58
N ALA A 26 10.69 -17.27 19.44
CA ALA A 26 11.73 -17.58 18.46
C ALA A 26 11.12 -17.54 17.05
N LYS A 27 10.98 -16.35 16.48
CA LYS A 27 10.54 -16.14 15.10
C LYS A 27 11.67 -16.54 14.13
N LEU A 28 11.40 -16.65 12.81
CA LEU A 28 12.55 -16.57 11.90
C LEU A 28 13.19 -15.20 12.17
N GLY A 29 14.51 -15.16 12.37
CA GLY A 29 15.22 -13.90 12.57
C GLY A 29 14.99 -12.94 11.38
N LEU A 30 15.59 -11.76 11.44
CA LEU A 30 15.47 -10.76 10.37
C LEU A 30 15.74 -11.35 8.97
N ASP A 31 16.71 -12.26 8.85
CA ASP A 31 17.03 -13.00 7.62
C ASP A 31 15.84 -13.81 7.07
N GLY A 32 15.02 -14.38 7.93
CA GLY A 32 13.82 -15.12 7.50
C GLY A 32 12.73 -14.18 7.00
N ILE A 33 12.54 -13.04 7.66
CA ILE A 33 11.64 -11.97 7.18
C ILE A 33 12.08 -11.50 5.80
N GLU A 34 13.39 -11.31 5.61
CA GLU A 34 13.95 -10.91 4.31
C GLU A 34 13.80 -11.98 3.24
N ARG A 35 13.99 -13.26 3.57
CA ARG A 35 13.70 -14.35 2.63
C ARG A 35 12.23 -14.39 2.24
N MET A 36 11.30 -14.08 3.15
CA MET A 36 9.88 -14.00 2.84
C MET A 36 9.57 -12.81 1.93
N LEU A 37 10.09 -11.63 2.26
CA LEU A 37 9.98 -10.45 1.41
C LEU A 37 10.62 -10.68 0.02
N ASN A 38 11.74 -11.38 -0.04
CA ASN A 38 12.39 -11.76 -1.30
C ASN A 38 11.58 -12.79 -2.09
N HIS A 39 10.94 -13.76 -1.42
CA HIS A 39 10.07 -14.72 -2.10
C HIS A 39 8.84 -14.02 -2.67
N LEU A 40 8.19 -13.19 -1.84
CA LEU A 40 7.12 -12.30 -2.25
C LEU A 40 7.56 -11.52 -3.50
N ARG A 41 8.72 -10.85 -3.46
CA ARG A 41 9.32 -10.14 -4.61
C ARG A 41 9.44 -11.00 -5.87
N THR A 42 10.01 -12.20 -5.77
CA THR A 42 10.22 -13.08 -6.94
C THR A 42 8.90 -13.52 -7.56
N VAL A 43 7.94 -13.94 -6.72
CA VAL A 43 6.61 -14.34 -7.18
C VAL A 43 5.86 -13.14 -7.76
N TYR A 44 6.00 -11.94 -7.17
CA TYR A 44 5.40 -10.71 -7.69
C TYR A 44 5.91 -10.33 -9.08
N ALA A 45 7.21 -10.45 -9.31
CA ALA A 45 7.80 -10.18 -10.63
C ALA A 45 7.26 -11.14 -11.71
N GLY A 46 7.05 -12.43 -11.38
CA GLY A 46 6.58 -13.45 -12.32
C GLY A 46 5.06 -13.55 -12.50
N ALA A 47 4.28 -13.30 -11.44
CA ALA A 47 2.82 -13.51 -11.42
C ALA A 47 2.00 -12.31 -11.90
N GLY A 48 2.65 -11.23 -12.35
CA GLY A 48 1.96 -10.02 -12.81
C GLY A 48 1.39 -9.15 -11.69
N TRP A 49 1.72 -9.44 -10.43
CA TRP A 49 1.35 -8.61 -9.29
C TRP A 49 2.24 -7.38 -9.19
N ARG A 50 1.64 -6.19 -9.10
CA ARG A 50 2.31 -4.92 -9.44
C ARG A 50 2.10 -3.81 -8.40
N GLY A 51 1.43 -4.10 -7.30
CA GLY A 51 1.20 -3.15 -6.20
C GLY A 51 1.78 -3.66 -4.89
N GLN A 52 1.48 -2.95 -3.81
CA GLN A 52 2.04 -3.26 -2.48
C GLN A 52 1.15 -4.19 -1.66
N VAL A 53 1.72 -4.78 -0.61
CA VAL A 53 0.96 -5.49 0.43
C VAL A 53 0.34 -4.45 1.35
N LEU A 54 -1.00 -4.31 1.34
CA LEU A 54 -1.72 -3.61 2.41
C LEU A 54 -1.91 -4.56 3.57
N PHE A 55 -1.52 -4.12 4.76
CA PHE A 55 -1.91 -4.79 5.99
C PHE A 55 -3.34 -4.39 6.37
N SER A 56 -4.06 -5.21 7.15
CA SER A 56 -5.43 -4.93 7.59
C SER A 56 -5.58 -3.66 8.43
N SER A 57 -4.50 -3.16 9.03
CA SER A 57 -4.47 -1.84 9.69
C SER A 57 -4.53 -0.66 8.70
N GLY A 58 -4.39 -0.92 7.40
CA GLY A 58 -4.20 0.09 6.35
C GLY A 58 -2.75 0.58 6.23
N GLU A 59 -1.83 0.02 7.00
CA GLU A 59 -0.39 0.28 6.86
C GLU A 59 0.19 -0.49 5.68
N VAL A 60 1.32 0.00 5.15
CA VAL A 60 1.97 -0.55 3.96
C VAL A 60 3.48 -0.52 4.12
N LEU A 61 4.12 -1.60 3.68
CA LEU A 61 5.57 -1.68 3.56
C LEU A 61 5.98 -1.29 2.12
N ARG A 62 6.75 -0.20 1.98
CA ARG A 62 7.20 0.26 0.66
C ARG A 62 8.41 -0.56 0.20
N ASP A 63 8.14 -1.60 -0.59
CA ASP A 63 9.19 -2.35 -1.28
C ASP A 63 9.73 -1.57 -2.51
N PRO A 64 11.05 -1.34 -2.62
CA PRO A 64 11.69 -0.68 -3.77
C PRO A 64 11.40 -1.32 -5.13
N HIS A 65 11.15 -2.63 -5.22
CA HIS A 65 10.92 -3.31 -6.50
C HIS A 65 9.52 -3.03 -7.04
N VAL A 66 8.53 -2.89 -6.17
CA VAL A 66 7.18 -2.44 -6.57
C VAL A 66 7.25 -1.00 -7.08
N VAL A 67 8.06 -0.17 -6.41
CA VAL A 67 8.33 1.20 -6.86
C VAL A 67 9.02 1.19 -8.22
N TYR A 68 10.05 0.36 -8.41
CA TYR A 68 10.76 0.21 -9.67
C TYR A 68 9.84 -0.29 -10.80
N GLY A 69 9.03 -1.32 -10.56
CA GLY A 69 8.08 -1.83 -11.56
C GLY A 69 7.02 -0.81 -11.97
N TRP A 70 6.65 0.12 -11.07
CA TRP A 70 5.83 1.27 -11.45
C TRP A 70 6.63 2.27 -12.29
N LEU A 71 7.84 2.63 -11.87
CA LEU A 71 8.70 3.56 -12.61
C LEU A 71 9.00 3.03 -14.02
N ASP A 72 9.34 1.76 -14.16
CA ASP A 72 9.59 1.07 -15.43
C ASP A 72 8.43 1.25 -16.43
N ARG A 73 7.20 1.13 -15.96
CA ARG A 73 6.02 1.29 -16.83
C ARG A 73 5.62 2.74 -17.09
N HIS A 74 5.83 3.62 -16.11
CA HIS A 74 5.16 4.91 -16.05
C HIS A 74 6.10 6.10 -16.19
N ALA A 75 7.36 6.01 -15.77
CA ALA A 75 8.28 7.15 -15.72
C ALA A 75 8.55 7.74 -17.10
N ASP A 76 8.82 6.90 -18.11
CA ASP A 76 9.05 7.38 -19.50
C ASP A 76 7.81 8.08 -20.07
N VAL A 77 6.62 7.55 -19.79
CA VAL A 77 5.34 8.16 -20.18
C VAL A 77 5.14 9.50 -19.47
N VAL A 78 5.45 9.57 -18.17
CA VAL A 78 5.37 10.81 -17.39
C VAL A 78 6.30 11.87 -17.95
N VAL A 79 7.56 11.51 -18.24
CA VAL A 79 8.55 12.44 -18.81
C VAL A 79 8.10 12.93 -20.19
N ALA A 80 7.64 12.04 -21.07
CA ALA A 80 7.16 12.40 -22.39
C ALA A 80 5.96 13.36 -22.33
N VAL A 81 4.94 13.02 -21.54
CA VAL A 81 3.74 13.85 -21.38
C VAL A 81 4.08 15.19 -20.70
N ALA A 82 5.00 15.19 -19.74
CA ALA A 82 5.47 16.41 -19.10
C ALA A 82 6.12 17.36 -20.12
N ARG A 83 6.97 16.86 -21.01
CA ARG A 83 7.57 17.66 -22.09
C ARG A 83 6.49 18.28 -22.98
N GLU A 84 5.48 17.51 -23.38
CA GLU A 84 4.37 18.03 -24.20
C GLU A 84 3.52 19.09 -23.49
N ILE A 85 3.28 18.93 -22.19
CA ILE A 85 2.53 19.93 -21.39
C ILE A 85 3.37 21.19 -21.21
N LEU A 86 4.66 21.07 -20.90
CA LEU A 86 5.52 22.22 -20.63
C LEU A 86 5.85 23.03 -21.88
N ALA A 87 5.81 22.41 -23.06
CA ALA A 87 5.90 23.12 -24.33
C ALA A 87 4.70 24.06 -24.55
N GLN A 88 3.51 23.67 -24.08
CA GLN A 88 2.26 24.44 -24.24
C GLN A 88 1.35 24.26 -23.02
N PRO A 89 1.66 24.91 -21.88
CA PRO A 89 0.91 24.72 -20.64
C PRO A 89 -0.46 25.40 -20.73
N ARG A 90 -1.45 24.83 -20.05
CA ARG A 90 -2.77 25.47 -19.89
C ARG A 90 -2.66 26.65 -18.94
N TRP A 91 -3.26 27.76 -19.36
CA TRP A 91 -3.39 28.96 -18.57
C TRP A 91 -4.78 28.99 -17.95
N GLY A 92 -4.84 29.34 -16.67
CA GLY A 92 -6.07 29.61 -15.94
C GLY A 92 -6.12 31.06 -15.48
N SER A 93 -7.16 31.35 -14.70
CA SER A 93 -7.30 32.61 -13.99
C SER A 93 -7.02 32.40 -12.51
N GLU A 94 -6.06 33.13 -11.97
CA GLU A 94 -5.75 33.13 -10.55
C GLU A 94 -6.35 34.37 -9.90
N ALA A 95 -7.13 34.17 -8.83
CA ALA A 95 -7.68 35.24 -8.04
C ALA A 95 -6.57 35.86 -7.18
N GLY A 96 -6.21 37.09 -7.49
CA GLY A 96 -5.27 37.91 -6.73
C GLY A 96 -5.99 38.93 -5.86
N ARG A 97 -5.23 39.56 -4.97
CA ARG A 97 -5.64 40.79 -4.30
C ARG A 97 -4.66 41.90 -4.61
N ARG A 98 -5.17 43.01 -5.12
CA ARG A 98 -4.35 44.19 -5.40
C ARG A 98 -4.91 45.40 -4.67
N MET A 99 -4.01 46.20 -4.11
CA MET A 99 -4.37 47.48 -3.51
C MET A 99 -4.52 48.52 -4.62
N SER A 100 -5.67 49.19 -4.67
CA SER A 100 -6.03 50.19 -5.68
C SER A 100 -6.55 51.47 -5.03
N ARG A 101 -6.56 52.58 -5.77
CA ARG A 101 -7.34 53.78 -5.40
C ARG A 101 -8.84 53.43 -5.36
N VAL A 102 -9.61 54.17 -4.58
CA VAL A 102 -11.07 54.02 -4.45
C VAL A 102 -11.77 54.16 -5.80
N GLY A 103 -12.78 53.32 -6.07
CA GLY A 103 -13.71 53.48 -7.21
C GLY A 103 -13.63 52.39 -8.30
N GLY A 104 -14.69 51.61 -8.51
CA GLY A 104 -14.78 50.48 -9.46
C GLY A 104 -15.18 49.12 -8.83
N PRO A 105 -15.63 48.14 -9.65
CA PRO A 105 -16.14 46.85 -9.17
C PRO A 105 -15.04 45.94 -8.59
N GLY A 106 -15.44 44.96 -7.76
CA GLY A 106 -14.53 43.90 -7.27
C GLY A 106 -13.80 44.18 -5.96
N VAL A 107 -14.27 45.12 -5.14
CA VAL A 107 -13.68 45.40 -3.81
C VAL A 107 -13.87 44.21 -2.86
N ASP A 108 -12.79 43.77 -2.23
CA ASP A 108 -12.81 42.80 -1.13
C ASP A 108 -12.96 43.55 0.20
N ALA A 109 -14.20 43.69 0.67
CA ALA A 109 -14.51 44.46 1.88
C ALA A 109 -13.76 43.94 3.12
N ALA A 110 -13.68 42.62 3.30
CA ALA A 110 -13.02 42.02 4.45
C ALA A 110 -11.50 42.25 4.45
N ALA A 111 -10.84 42.11 3.30
CA ALA A 111 -9.43 42.43 3.17
C ALA A 111 -9.15 43.93 3.29
N THR A 112 -10.05 44.77 2.76
CA THR A 112 -9.99 46.23 2.87
C THR A 112 -10.08 46.68 4.33
N HIS A 113 -11.05 46.17 5.10
CA HIS A 113 -11.15 46.51 6.53
C HIS A 113 -9.91 46.11 7.33
N ARG A 114 -9.30 44.95 7.05
CA ARG A 114 -8.04 44.54 7.70
C ARG A 114 -6.90 45.50 7.37
N LEU A 115 -6.77 45.89 6.11
CA LEU A 115 -5.78 46.86 5.65
C LEU A 115 -5.97 48.22 6.34
N LEU A 116 -7.19 48.74 6.39
CA LEU A 116 -7.49 50.04 7.03
C LEU A 116 -7.23 50.01 8.54
N ARG A 117 -7.43 48.87 9.20
CA ARG A 117 -7.07 48.69 10.62
C ARG A 117 -5.57 48.63 10.87
N SER A 118 -4.77 48.15 9.91
CA SER A 118 -3.32 48.05 10.08
C SER A 118 -2.58 49.38 10.03
N ASP A 119 -3.09 50.37 9.29
CA ASP A 119 -2.49 51.72 9.21
C ASP A 119 -3.57 52.79 8.91
N PRO A 120 -4.45 53.09 9.88
CA PRO A 120 -5.59 53.96 9.65
C PRO A 120 -5.20 55.39 9.32
N ARG A 121 -4.13 55.93 9.93
CA ARG A 121 -3.69 57.33 9.72
C ARG A 121 -3.21 57.62 8.31
N ARG A 122 -2.65 56.63 7.62
CA ARG A 122 -2.15 56.79 6.23
C ARG A 122 -3.15 56.35 5.16
N LEU A 123 -4.19 55.62 5.55
CA LEU A 123 -5.10 54.96 4.62
C LEU A 123 -6.54 55.47 4.70
N LEU A 124 -6.85 56.33 5.67
CA LEU A 124 -8.14 57.01 5.80
C LEU A 124 -7.94 58.51 5.63
N VAL A 125 -8.91 59.15 4.97
CA VAL A 125 -9.04 60.61 4.93
C VAL A 125 -10.35 61.00 5.58
N GLU A 126 -10.29 62.01 6.44
CA GLU A 126 -11.48 62.57 7.07
C GLU A 126 -12.23 63.43 6.05
N VAL A 127 -13.55 63.28 6.01
CA VAL A 127 -14.43 64.03 5.11
C VAL A 127 -15.41 64.81 5.96
N GLU A 128 -15.70 66.06 5.57
CA GLU A 128 -16.55 66.98 6.33
C GLU A 128 -17.88 66.32 6.71
N GLY A 129 -18.15 66.22 8.03
CA GLY A 129 -19.37 65.60 8.58
C GLY A 129 -19.20 64.26 9.31
N ASN A 130 -18.08 64.03 10.01
CA ASN A 130 -17.80 62.89 10.90
C ASN A 130 -17.53 61.52 10.22
N GLY A 131 -17.10 61.51 8.95
CA GLY A 131 -16.82 60.28 8.20
C GLY A 131 -15.34 60.10 7.84
N TYR A 132 -14.88 58.85 7.79
CA TYR A 132 -13.58 58.49 7.21
C TYR A 132 -13.78 57.70 5.92
N LEU A 133 -13.14 58.15 4.83
CA LEU A 133 -13.10 57.40 3.56
C LEU A 133 -11.74 56.72 3.38
N PRO A 134 -11.70 55.48 2.86
CA PRO A 134 -10.44 54.85 2.50
C PRO A 134 -9.76 55.62 1.37
N LEU A 135 -8.43 55.75 1.40
CA LEU A 135 -7.62 56.22 0.28
C LEU A 135 -7.28 55.08 -0.68
N ARG A 136 -7.22 53.85 -0.15
CA ARG A 136 -6.96 52.62 -0.90
C ARG A 136 -7.88 51.49 -0.46
N VAL A 137 -8.29 50.68 -1.42
CA VAL A 137 -9.10 49.48 -1.20
C VAL A 137 -8.40 48.26 -1.75
N VAL A 138 -8.63 47.11 -1.13
CA VAL A 138 -8.18 45.82 -1.66
C VAL A 138 -9.20 45.34 -2.66
N ARG A 139 -8.76 45.03 -3.88
CA ARG A 139 -9.60 44.47 -4.94
C ARG A 139 -9.26 43.03 -5.19
N LYS A 140 -10.29 42.24 -5.50
CA LYS A 140 -10.14 40.96 -6.17
C LYS A 140 -9.73 41.24 -7.60
N ASP A 141 -8.55 40.78 -7.98
CA ASP A 141 -8.05 40.83 -9.33
C ASP A 141 -8.02 39.40 -9.90
N ARG A 142 -8.05 39.26 -11.21
CA ARG A 142 -7.91 37.98 -11.90
C ARG A 142 -6.80 38.12 -12.91
N ARG A 143 -5.68 37.46 -12.63
CA ARG A 143 -4.54 37.43 -13.56
C ARG A 143 -4.51 36.11 -14.31
N ALA A 144 -4.08 36.14 -15.56
CA ALA A 144 -3.71 34.92 -16.26
C ALA A 144 -2.54 34.27 -15.52
N SER A 145 -2.63 32.97 -15.26
CA SER A 145 -1.63 32.23 -14.50
C SER A 145 -1.55 30.81 -15.01
N VAL A 146 -0.34 30.28 -15.12
CA VAL A 146 -0.10 28.85 -15.38
C VAL A 146 -0.43 28.00 -14.16
N ARG A 147 -0.72 28.60 -12.99
CA ARG A 147 -1.03 27.89 -11.73
C ARG A 147 -2.44 27.29 -11.72
N THR A 148 -2.65 26.30 -12.57
CA THR A 148 -3.87 25.48 -12.59
C THR A 148 -3.70 24.24 -11.73
N ALA A 149 -4.80 23.64 -11.27
CA ALA A 149 -4.76 22.38 -10.52
C ALA A 149 -4.08 21.25 -11.32
N ALA A 150 -4.28 21.22 -12.64
CA ALA A 150 -3.68 20.21 -13.52
C ALA A 150 -2.16 20.39 -13.64
N ASN A 151 -1.67 21.63 -13.74
CA ASN A 151 -0.22 21.93 -13.75
C ASN A 151 0.43 21.69 -12.38
N LEU A 152 -0.29 21.95 -11.29
CA LEU A 152 0.18 21.61 -9.94
C LEU A 152 0.28 20.10 -9.74
N ARG A 153 -0.64 19.31 -10.32
CA ARG A 153 -0.55 17.84 -10.32
C ARG A 153 0.67 17.35 -11.10
N LEU A 154 0.94 17.93 -12.27
CA LEU A 154 2.15 17.63 -13.04
C LEU A 154 3.41 17.85 -12.19
N LEU A 155 3.53 19.03 -11.56
CA LEU A 155 4.66 19.34 -10.68
C LEU A 155 4.76 18.35 -9.51
N ALA A 156 3.62 18.00 -8.89
CA ALA A 156 3.57 17.01 -7.82
C ALA A 156 4.05 15.63 -8.29
N LEU A 157 3.62 15.19 -9.47
CA LEU A 157 3.99 13.88 -10.01
C LEU A 157 5.48 13.82 -10.32
N LEU A 158 6.03 14.83 -11.00
CA LEU A 158 7.46 14.90 -11.28
C LEU A 158 8.29 14.82 -10.00
N ARG A 159 7.91 15.56 -8.94
CA ARG A 159 8.58 15.46 -7.64
C ARG A 159 8.52 14.05 -7.04
N VAL A 160 7.38 13.37 -7.17
CA VAL A 160 7.24 11.99 -6.72
C VAL A 160 8.11 11.04 -7.54
N VAL A 161 8.13 11.13 -8.86
CA VAL A 161 8.98 10.29 -9.73
C VAL A 161 10.46 10.44 -9.35
N ALA A 162 10.96 11.68 -9.22
CA ALA A 162 12.35 11.92 -8.86
C ALA A 162 12.73 11.35 -7.49
N ARG A 163 11.82 11.48 -6.50
CA ARG A 163 12.03 10.92 -5.16
C ARG A 163 12.00 9.39 -5.17
N LEU A 164 10.98 8.79 -5.79
CA LEU A 164 10.85 7.33 -5.89
C LEU A 164 12.05 6.71 -6.62
N ALA A 165 12.52 7.31 -7.71
CA ALA A 165 13.71 6.85 -8.41
C ALA A 165 14.97 6.94 -7.54
N GLY A 166 15.09 7.98 -6.70
CA GLY A 166 16.18 8.10 -5.74
C GLY A 166 16.16 7.04 -4.64
N GLU A 167 14.97 6.73 -4.13
CA GLU A 167 14.77 5.68 -3.13
C GLU A 167 15.11 4.30 -3.69
N VAL A 168 14.66 3.98 -4.91
CA VAL A 168 15.01 2.73 -5.59
C VAL A 168 16.52 2.64 -5.80
N ARG A 169 17.14 3.68 -6.37
CA ARG A 169 18.58 3.72 -6.61
C ARG A 169 19.40 3.49 -5.33
N ALA A 170 18.95 4.06 -4.21
CA ALA A 170 19.62 3.86 -2.91
C ALA A 170 19.45 2.42 -2.38
N ALA A 171 18.31 1.78 -2.65
CA ALA A 171 18.00 0.44 -2.16
C ALA A 171 18.51 -0.70 -3.07
N THR A 172 18.72 -0.43 -4.37
CA THR A 172 19.19 -1.41 -5.37
C THR A 172 20.59 -1.04 -5.88
N ALA A 173 21.48 -0.59 -5.00
CA ALA A 173 22.82 -0.15 -5.38
C ALA A 173 23.66 -1.25 -6.07
N GLU A 174 23.34 -2.52 -5.80
CA GLU A 174 24.00 -3.69 -6.39
C GLU A 174 23.41 -4.09 -7.76
N ASP A 175 22.25 -3.55 -8.15
CA ASP A 175 21.65 -3.74 -9.47
C ASP A 175 22.00 -2.54 -10.37
N GLU A 176 23.10 -2.68 -11.11
CA GLU A 176 23.65 -1.60 -11.93
C GLU A 176 22.66 -1.10 -13.00
N GLU A 177 21.86 -2.00 -13.58
CA GLU A 177 20.89 -1.63 -14.63
C GLU A 177 19.74 -0.81 -14.05
N ALA A 178 19.11 -1.31 -12.97
CA ALA A 178 18.04 -0.59 -12.29
C ALA A 178 18.52 0.76 -11.73
N ALA A 179 19.73 0.79 -11.16
CA ALA A 179 20.34 2.00 -10.63
C ALA A 179 20.62 3.05 -11.73
N ALA A 180 21.20 2.62 -12.86
CA ALA A 180 21.46 3.50 -14.01
C ALA A 180 20.17 4.05 -14.61
N ARG A 181 19.13 3.22 -14.72
CA ARG A 181 17.83 3.64 -15.25
C ARG A 181 17.12 4.61 -14.32
N CYS A 182 17.16 4.37 -13.01
CA CYS A 182 16.65 5.31 -12.01
C CYS A 182 17.40 6.65 -12.06
N LEU A 183 18.73 6.63 -12.20
CA LEU A 183 19.53 7.85 -12.37
C LEU A 183 19.07 8.66 -13.60
N ARG A 184 18.88 8.01 -14.75
CA ARG A 184 18.37 8.67 -15.96
C ARG A 184 17.04 9.38 -15.71
N TRP A 185 16.07 8.70 -15.09
CA TRP A 185 14.78 9.34 -14.76
C TRP A 185 14.95 10.52 -13.81
N GLN A 186 15.84 10.43 -12.80
CA GLN A 186 16.12 11.55 -11.91
C GLN A 186 16.71 12.75 -12.65
N GLU A 187 17.63 12.52 -13.58
CA GLU A 187 18.26 13.57 -14.38
C GLU A 187 17.26 14.23 -15.33
N GLU A 188 16.47 13.44 -16.06
CA GLU A 188 15.44 13.94 -16.96
C GLU A 188 14.38 14.76 -16.22
N VAL A 189 13.83 14.20 -15.14
CA VAL A 189 12.84 14.89 -14.31
C VAL A 189 13.45 16.11 -13.63
N GLY A 190 14.68 16.01 -13.15
CA GLY A 190 15.41 17.14 -12.58
C GLY A 190 15.62 18.27 -13.59
N GLY A 191 15.88 17.93 -14.86
CA GLY A 191 15.92 18.88 -15.97
C GLY A 191 14.60 19.60 -16.17
N LEU A 192 13.48 18.86 -16.19
CA LEU A 192 12.14 19.45 -16.33
C LEU A 192 11.79 20.36 -15.14
N LEU A 193 12.08 19.92 -13.91
CA LEU A 193 11.81 20.70 -12.68
C LEU A 193 12.58 22.03 -12.62
N ARG A 194 13.69 22.16 -13.38
CA ARG A 194 14.46 23.41 -13.49
C ARG A 194 13.88 24.41 -14.50
N LEU A 195 12.93 23.99 -15.36
CA LEU A 195 12.29 24.90 -16.32
C LEU A 195 11.51 26.00 -15.60
N GLY A 196 11.56 27.22 -16.16
CA GLY A 196 10.99 28.43 -15.54
C GLY A 196 9.52 28.27 -15.12
N VAL A 197 8.70 27.64 -15.98
CA VAL A 197 7.27 27.38 -15.72
C VAL A 197 7.07 26.56 -14.43
N LEU A 198 7.84 25.49 -14.23
CA LEU A 198 7.71 24.63 -13.03
C LEU A 198 8.33 25.28 -11.79
N ARG A 199 9.38 26.08 -11.95
CA ARG A 199 9.92 26.89 -10.84
C ARG A 199 8.91 27.92 -10.35
N GLU A 200 8.21 28.58 -11.26
CA GLU A 200 7.14 29.53 -10.93
C GLU A 200 5.97 28.83 -10.22
N LEU A 201 5.51 27.68 -10.75
CA LEU A 201 4.48 26.86 -10.11
C LEU A 201 4.86 26.41 -8.70
N GLY A 202 6.15 26.12 -8.47
CA GLY A 202 6.65 25.67 -7.18
C GLY A 202 6.79 26.76 -6.11
N ARG A 203 6.73 28.05 -6.47
CA ARG A 203 7.03 29.18 -5.58
C ARG A 203 6.12 29.24 -4.36
N ASP A 204 4.82 29.06 -4.57
CA ASP A 204 3.81 29.13 -3.50
C ASP A 204 3.47 27.75 -2.91
N GLY A 205 4.37 26.78 -3.11
CA GLY A 205 4.14 25.39 -2.73
C GLY A 205 3.12 24.66 -3.59
N VAL A 206 3.05 23.35 -3.38
CA VAL A 206 2.11 22.44 -4.04
C VAL A 206 1.12 21.95 -2.98
N PRO A 207 -0.20 22.02 -3.22
CA PRO A 207 -1.18 21.48 -2.27
C PRO A 207 -0.90 20.01 -1.95
N ALA A 208 -1.04 19.62 -0.67
CA ALA A 208 -0.77 18.24 -0.23
C ALA A 208 -1.61 17.20 -0.98
N ASN A 209 -2.83 17.57 -1.38
CA ASN A 209 -3.74 16.71 -2.13
C ASN A 209 -3.60 16.83 -3.66
N ALA A 210 -2.61 17.55 -4.20
CA ALA A 210 -2.51 17.81 -5.65
C ALA A 210 -2.50 16.53 -6.50
N LEU A 211 -1.87 15.46 -6.01
CA LEU A 211 -1.86 14.15 -6.68
C LEU A 211 -3.20 13.42 -6.63
N HIS A 212 -3.98 13.67 -5.58
CA HIS A 212 -5.22 12.93 -5.27
C HIS A 212 -6.48 13.74 -5.52
N ALA A 213 -6.35 14.99 -5.95
CA ALA A 213 -7.48 15.85 -6.28
C ALA A 213 -8.33 15.21 -7.39
N ALA A 214 -9.63 15.47 -7.38
CA ALA A 214 -10.54 15.03 -8.42
C ALA A 214 -10.09 15.54 -9.80
N ARG A 215 -10.53 14.83 -10.84
CA ARG A 215 -10.21 15.19 -12.22
C ARG A 215 -10.75 16.57 -12.57
N THR A 216 -9.95 17.38 -13.27
CA THR A 216 -10.31 18.73 -13.72
C THR A 216 -10.91 18.73 -15.13
N ALA A 217 -11.52 19.87 -15.53
CA ALA A 217 -11.99 20.06 -16.90
C ALA A 217 -10.85 19.96 -17.94
N ASP A 218 -9.66 20.49 -17.62
CA ASP A 218 -8.47 20.37 -18.48
C ASP A 218 -8.06 18.91 -18.68
N GLU A 219 -8.11 18.12 -17.60
CA GLU A 219 -7.79 16.68 -17.63
C GLU A 219 -8.89 15.85 -18.34
N LEU A 220 -10.10 16.40 -18.52
CA LEU A 220 -11.15 15.80 -19.33
C LEU A 220 -10.97 16.15 -20.82
N ALA A 221 -10.70 17.41 -21.13
CA ALA A 221 -10.68 17.94 -22.50
C ALA A 221 -9.36 17.68 -23.25
N ASP A 222 -8.20 17.81 -22.58
CA ASP A 222 -6.88 17.71 -23.21
C ASP A 222 -6.27 16.33 -23.03
N ARG A 223 -5.85 15.69 -24.12
CA ARG A 223 -5.27 14.33 -24.12
C ARG A 223 -4.02 14.23 -23.25
N ARG A 224 -3.20 15.28 -23.17
CA ARG A 224 -1.93 15.28 -22.43
C ARG A 224 -2.19 15.30 -20.93
N TYR A 225 -3.08 16.19 -20.50
CA TYR A 225 -3.52 16.27 -19.11
C TYR A 225 -4.31 15.03 -18.69
N ARG A 226 -5.09 14.44 -19.59
CA ARG A 226 -5.73 13.14 -19.38
C ARG A 226 -4.71 12.03 -19.13
N ALA A 227 -3.69 11.93 -19.99
CA ALA A 227 -2.64 10.93 -19.86
C ALA A 227 -1.88 11.12 -18.53
N MET A 228 -1.52 12.36 -18.22
CA MET A 228 -0.90 12.77 -16.96
C MET A 228 -1.77 12.33 -15.76
N TYR A 229 -3.04 12.74 -15.70
CA TYR A 229 -3.97 12.32 -14.64
C TYR A 229 -4.02 10.80 -14.47
N GLY A 230 -4.02 10.04 -15.58
CA GLY A 230 -3.94 8.59 -15.56
C GLY A 230 -2.72 8.03 -14.81
N GLN A 231 -1.55 8.67 -14.96
CA GLN A 231 -0.33 8.29 -14.22
C GLN A 231 -0.41 8.67 -12.74
N ALA A 232 -0.95 9.83 -12.40
CA ALA A 232 -1.15 10.20 -10.99
C ALA A 232 -2.16 9.30 -10.30
N ASP A 233 -3.24 8.91 -10.98
CA ASP A 233 -4.23 7.99 -10.44
C ASP A 233 -3.70 6.54 -10.38
N SER A 234 -2.76 6.15 -11.25
CA SER A 234 -2.09 4.84 -11.15
C SER A 234 -1.24 4.73 -9.87
N LEU A 235 -0.61 5.82 -9.41
CA LEU A 235 0.07 5.82 -8.10
C LEU A 235 -0.91 5.47 -6.98
N ARG A 236 -2.07 6.13 -6.93
CA ARG A 236 -3.10 5.87 -5.92
C ARG A 236 -3.63 4.44 -6.00
N ARG A 237 -3.81 3.91 -7.22
CA ARG A 237 -4.33 2.56 -7.43
C ARG A 237 -3.32 1.47 -7.04
N ASN A 238 -2.06 1.61 -7.44
CA ASN A 238 -1.05 0.57 -7.27
C ASN A 238 -0.35 0.59 -5.91
N PHE A 239 -0.24 1.76 -5.27
CA PHE A 239 0.46 1.86 -3.98
C PHE A 239 -0.49 1.78 -2.79
N GLY A 240 -1.77 2.15 -2.90
CA GLY A 240 -2.72 2.04 -1.77
C GLY A 240 -2.52 3.05 -0.63
N TRP A 241 -1.39 3.75 -0.55
CA TRP A 241 -1.10 4.86 0.37
C TRP A 241 -0.54 6.08 -0.40
N GLN A 242 -0.29 7.19 0.32
CA GLN A 242 0.26 8.41 -0.27
C GLN A 242 1.74 8.21 -0.59
N ALA A 243 2.11 8.18 -1.87
CA ALA A 243 3.50 8.04 -2.31
C ALA A 243 4.44 8.96 -1.51
N THR A 244 3.99 10.16 -1.16
CA THR A 244 4.72 11.20 -0.41
C THR A 244 5.20 10.84 1.00
N ARG A 245 4.71 9.77 1.64
CA ARG A 245 5.23 9.34 2.93
C ARG A 245 6.57 8.61 2.76
N GLU A 246 7.39 8.61 3.81
CA GLU A 246 8.71 7.95 3.84
C GLU A 246 8.56 6.43 4.05
N PRO A 247 9.55 5.62 3.65
CA PRO A 247 9.52 4.18 3.91
C PRO A 247 9.84 3.96 5.40
N LEU A 248 9.23 2.93 6.00
CA LEU A 248 9.63 2.51 7.34
C LEU A 248 11.05 1.92 7.32
N SER A 249 11.75 2.01 8.45
CA SER A 249 13.09 1.44 8.58
C SER A 249 13.03 -0.10 8.51
N ARG A 250 14.16 -0.74 8.17
CA ARG A 250 14.31 -2.20 8.14
C ARG A 250 13.83 -2.88 9.43
N PHE A 251 14.00 -2.23 10.58
CA PHE A 251 13.59 -2.76 11.88
C PHE A 251 12.08 -2.75 12.10
N ALA A 252 11.34 -1.89 11.42
CA ALA A 252 9.88 -1.89 11.48
C ALA A 252 9.31 -3.23 11.03
N TYR A 253 10.03 -4.01 10.21
CA TYR A 253 9.56 -5.32 9.73
C TYR A 253 9.35 -6.32 10.87
N VAL A 254 10.05 -6.15 12.00
CA VAL A 254 9.84 -6.97 13.20
C VAL A 254 8.43 -6.77 13.76
N ASP A 255 7.95 -5.52 13.78
CA ASP A 255 6.59 -5.18 14.26
C ASP A 255 5.50 -5.70 13.31
N TYR A 256 5.84 -5.93 12.03
CA TYR A 256 4.93 -6.44 11.00
C TYR A 256 5.14 -7.93 10.69
N ALA A 257 6.01 -8.64 11.41
CA ALA A 257 6.47 -9.96 10.99
C ALA A 257 5.33 -10.98 10.82
N ASP A 258 4.32 -10.94 11.70
CA ASP A 258 3.17 -11.84 11.63
C ASP A 258 2.32 -11.55 10.38
N ARG A 259 2.12 -10.26 10.04
CA ARG A 259 1.38 -9.84 8.84
C ARG A 259 2.15 -10.12 7.55
N ILE A 260 3.49 -9.99 7.59
CA ILE A 260 4.38 -10.38 6.50
C ILE A 260 4.26 -11.88 6.26
N TYR A 261 4.26 -12.70 7.33
CA TYR A 261 4.12 -14.14 7.22
C TYR A 261 2.77 -14.55 6.64
N GLN A 262 1.68 -13.98 7.13
CA GLN A 262 0.33 -14.19 6.57
C GLN A 262 0.28 -13.88 5.07
N SER A 263 0.83 -12.75 4.66
CA SER A 263 0.88 -12.35 3.24
C SER A 263 1.73 -13.32 2.41
N PHE A 264 2.87 -13.75 2.96
CA PHE A 264 3.73 -14.76 2.34
C PHE A 264 3.01 -16.09 2.13
N VAL A 265 2.30 -16.60 3.15
CA VAL A 265 1.53 -17.84 3.05
C VAL A 265 0.44 -17.72 1.97
N ALA A 266 -0.32 -16.62 1.97
CA ALA A 266 -1.36 -16.38 0.98
C ALA A 266 -0.82 -16.38 -0.46
N VAL A 267 0.28 -15.68 -0.71
CA VAL A 267 0.91 -15.57 -2.03
C VAL A 267 1.51 -16.91 -2.47
N ALA A 268 2.19 -17.61 -1.56
CA ALA A 268 2.77 -18.93 -1.87
C ALA A 268 1.69 -19.96 -2.24
N LEU A 269 0.55 -19.94 -1.54
CA LEU A 269 -0.61 -20.78 -1.87
C LEU A 269 -1.22 -20.39 -3.21
N ALA A 270 -1.46 -19.10 -3.45
CA ALA A 270 -2.04 -18.63 -4.71
C ALA A 270 -1.17 -19.00 -5.92
N ASP A 271 0.15 -18.82 -5.83
CA ASP A 271 1.10 -19.18 -6.90
C ASP A 271 1.16 -20.70 -7.15
N ALA A 272 1.09 -21.50 -6.09
CA ALA A 272 1.03 -22.96 -6.19
C ALA A 272 -0.27 -23.44 -6.84
N LEU A 273 -1.39 -22.75 -6.58
CA LEU A 273 -2.71 -23.07 -7.12
C LEU A 273 -3.01 -22.42 -8.48
N GLY A 274 -2.02 -21.75 -9.10
CA GLY A 274 -2.21 -21.08 -10.39
C GLY A 274 -3.20 -19.91 -10.35
N CYS A 275 -3.39 -19.30 -9.18
CA CYS A 275 -4.26 -18.14 -9.00
C CYS A 275 -3.51 -16.84 -9.30
N ALA A 276 -4.16 -15.95 -10.05
CA ALA A 276 -3.66 -14.62 -10.31
C ALA A 276 -4.30 -13.60 -9.34
N PRO A 277 -3.61 -12.51 -9.01
CA PRO A 277 -4.18 -11.46 -8.17
C PRO A 277 -5.36 -10.77 -8.85
N VAL A 278 -6.43 -10.52 -8.09
CA VAL A 278 -7.64 -9.83 -8.59
C VAL A 278 -7.48 -8.31 -8.57
N ASP A 279 -6.68 -7.79 -7.64
CA ASP A 279 -6.33 -6.38 -7.53
C ASP A 279 -4.79 -6.23 -7.44
N PRO A 280 -4.21 -5.15 -8.00
CA PRO A 280 -2.79 -4.85 -7.83
C PRO A 280 -2.34 -4.80 -6.37
N VAL A 281 -3.23 -4.53 -5.41
CA VAL A 281 -2.93 -4.36 -3.99
C VAL A 281 -3.66 -5.43 -3.16
N LEU A 282 -2.92 -6.17 -2.32
CA LEU A 282 -3.47 -7.29 -1.54
C LEU A 282 -4.50 -6.76 -0.56
N GLY A 283 -5.62 -7.47 -0.38
CA GLY A 283 -6.67 -7.10 0.58
C GLY A 283 -7.59 -5.95 0.13
N ARG A 284 -7.33 -5.31 -1.03
CA ARG A 284 -8.18 -4.22 -1.54
C ARG A 284 -9.45 -4.72 -2.21
N ALA A 285 -9.38 -5.84 -2.92
CA ALA A 285 -10.54 -6.42 -3.58
C ALA A 285 -11.66 -6.70 -2.57
N ALA A 286 -12.92 -6.58 -2.98
CA ALA A 286 -14.06 -6.91 -2.12
C ALA A 286 -14.31 -8.44 -1.99
N GLY A 287 -13.74 -9.25 -2.89
CA GLY A 287 -13.94 -10.71 -2.97
C GLY A 287 -12.67 -11.52 -2.75
N ALA A 288 -12.40 -12.47 -3.64
CA ALA A 288 -11.12 -13.18 -3.61
C ALA A 288 -9.95 -12.22 -3.83
N ALA A 289 -8.86 -12.41 -3.10
CA ALA A 289 -7.61 -11.68 -3.31
C ALA A 289 -6.86 -12.23 -4.53
N PHE A 290 -6.92 -13.55 -4.72
CA PHE A 290 -6.40 -14.25 -5.89
C PHE A 290 -7.48 -15.17 -6.46
N SER A 291 -7.50 -15.30 -7.78
CA SER A 291 -8.46 -16.12 -8.49
C SER A 291 -7.79 -16.84 -9.64
N GLY A 292 -8.10 -18.13 -9.79
CA GLY A 292 -7.63 -18.99 -10.87
C GLY A 292 -8.77 -19.80 -11.48
N PRO A 293 -8.46 -20.72 -12.41
CA PRO A 293 -9.48 -21.56 -13.05
C PRO A 293 -10.27 -22.41 -12.06
N GLU A 294 -9.58 -22.99 -11.07
CA GLU A 294 -10.15 -23.95 -10.13
C GLU A 294 -10.36 -23.39 -8.72
N PHE A 295 -9.56 -22.39 -8.32
CA PHE A 295 -9.51 -21.92 -6.94
C PHE A 295 -9.68 -20.41 -6.81
N ASP A 296 -10.26 -20.01 -5.69
CA ASP A 296 -10.23 -18.64 -5.17
C ASP A 296 -9.52 -18.62 -3.82
N VAL A 297 -8.71 -17.59 -3.57
CA VAL A 297 -8.00 -17.39 -2.30
C VAL A 297 -8.44 -16.07 -1.69
N HIS A 298 -9.03 -16.12 -0.49
CA HIS A 298 -9.40 -14.97 0.32
C HIS A 298 -8.38 -14.78 1.44
N VAL A 299 -8.08 -13.52 1.79
CA VAL A 299 -7.02 -13.17 2.75
C VAL A 299 -7.54 -12.13 3.73
N ASP A 300 -7.30 -12.37 5.03
CA ASP A 300 -7.62 -11.48 6.17
C ASP A 300 -9.01 -10.83 6.10
N ARG A 301 -10.04 -11.65 5.86
CA ARG A 301 -11.39 -11.15 5.70
C ARG A 301 -12.44 -12.12 6.18
N THR A 302 -13.60 -11.57 6.52
CA THR A 302 -14.80 -12.38 6.69
C THR A 302 -15.11 -13.04 5.35
N PRO A 303 -15.21 -14.38 5.29
CA PRO A 303 -15.54 -15.09 4.06
C PRO A 303 -16.86 -14.59 3.45
N PRO A 304 -16.99 -14.55 2.11
CA PRO A 304 -18.28 -14.28 1.48
C PRO A 304 -19.32 -15.31 1.91
N GLU A 305 -20.55 -14.89 2.19
CA GLU A 305 -21.61 -15.78 2.69
C GLU A 305 -21.92 -16.95 1.75
N GLY A 306 -21.75 -16.76 0.43
CA GLY A 306 -21.92 -17.83 -0.57
C GLY A 306 -20.73 -18.79 -0.69
N VAL A 307 -19.66 -18.59 0.09
CA VAL A 307 -18.47 -19.46 0.13
C VAL A 307 -18.37 -20.17 1.48
N LEU A 308 -18.44 -19.41 2.57
CA LEU A 308 -18.39 -19.95 3.92
C LEU A 308 -19.14 -19.01 4.86
N ARG A 309 -20.06 -19.55 5.67
CA ARG A 309 -20.92 -18.77 6.54
C ARG A 309 -20.80 -19.23 7.99
N SER A 310 -20.57 -18.28 8.90
CA SER A 310 -20.65 -18.57 10.34
C SER A 310 -22.11 -18.77 10.75
N TRP A 311 -22.38 -19.81 11.55
CA TRP A 311 -23.73 -20.03 12.10
C TRP A 311 -24.14 -18.89 13.04
N ARG A 312 -23.18 -18.20 13.67
CA ARG A 312 -23.45 -17.07 14.56
C ARG A 312 -23.91 -15.83 13.83
N LEU A 313 -23.70 -15.72 12.51
CA LEU A 313 -24.14 -14.56 11.73
C LEU A 313 -25.66 -14.32 11.86
N ALA A 314 -26.43 -15.39 12.05
CA ALA A 314 -27.88 -15.32 12.25
C ALA A 314 -28.32 -15.18 13.73
N SER A 315 -27.36 -15.11 14.66
CA SER A 315 -27.64 -14.98 16.10
C SER A 315 -27.79 -13.52 16.54
N SER A 316 -28.22 -13.29 17.78
CA SER A 316 -28.27 -11.96 18.40
C SER A 316 -26.88 -11.32 18.58
N THR A 317 -25.81 -12.12 18.49
CA THR A 317 -24.42 -11.68 18.68
C THR A 317 -23.54 -12.21 17.54
N PRO A 318 -23.69 -11.65 16.32
CA PRO A 318 -22.97 -12.12 15.16
C PRO A 318 -21.47 -11.92 15.32
N ASP A 319 -20.70 -12.94 14.91
CA ASP A 319 -19.26 -12.80 14.79
C ASP A 319 -18.88 -12.21 13.43
N ARG A 320 -17.66 -11.68 13.36
CA ARG A 320 -17.02 -11.23 12.12
C ARG A 320 -15.62 -11.79 12.04
N LEU A 321 -15.50 -13.09 12.32
CA LEU A 321 -14.23 -13.79 12.33
C LEU A 321 -13.55 -13.68 10.97
N ARG A 322 -12.24 -13.47 10.97
CA ARG A 322 -11.44 -13.27 9.77
C ARG A 322 -10.28 -14.26 9.77
N PRO A 323 -10.45 -15.45 9.16
CA PRO A 323 -9.31 -16.34 8.99
C PRO A 323 -8.22 -15.65 8.17
N ASP A 324 -6.98 -16.05 8.42
CA ASP A 324 -5.84 -15.44 7.76
C ASP A 324 -5.86 -15.70 6.25
N VAL A 325 -6.16 -16.94 5.86
CA VAL A 325 -6.32 -17.37 4.47
C VAL A 325 -7.48 -18.38 4.37
N LEU A 326 -8.30 -18.25 3.33
CA LEU A 326 -9.32 -19.23 2.95
C LEU A 326 -9.12 -19.60 1.48
N VAL A 327 -8.94 -20.89 1.19
CA VAL A 327 -8.92 -21.42 -0.17
C VAL A 327 -10.28 -22.03 -0.46
N HIS A 328 -10.88 -21.67 -1.59
CA HIS A 328 -12.17 -22.17 -2.05
C HIS A 328 -12.00 -22.83 -3.42
N ARG A 329 -12.39 -24.11 -3.54
CA ARG A 329 -12.46 -24.82 -4.81
C ARG A 329 -13.81 -24.58 -5.48
N ARG A 330 -13.76 -24.04 -6.69
CA ARG A 330 -14.94 -23.57 -7.44
C ARG A 330 -15.86 -24.70 -7.89
N GLU A 331 -15.31 -25.88 -8.17
CA GLU A 331 -16.05 -27.02 -8.74
C GLU A 331 -17.10 -27.57 -7.77
N ASP A 332 -16.73 -27.78 -6.51
CA ASP A 332 -17.53 -28.50 -5.52
C ASP A 332 -17.77 -27.70 -4.23
N GLY A 333 -17.26 -26.47 -4.15
CA GLY A 333 -17.40 -25.63 -2.97
C GLY A 333 -16.57 -26.08 -1.76
N ALA A 334 -15.57 -26.96 -1.96
CA ALA A 334 -14.68 -27.35 -0.87
C ALA A 334 -13.86 -26.15 -0.38
N VAL A 335 -13.75 -25.99 0.94
CA VAL A 335 -13.05 -24.87 1.56
C VAL A 335 -11.97 -25.34 2.52
N LEU A 336 -10.77 -24.77 2.40
CA LEU A 336 -9.66 -24.96 3.33
C LEU A 336 -9.43 -23.66 4.08
N LEU A 337 -9.71 -23.66 5.39
CA LEU A 337 -9.43 -22.53 6.27
C LEU A 337 -8.02 -22.68 6.85
N LEU A 338 -7.21 -21.64 6.69
CA LEU A 338 -5.84 -21.60 7.19
C LEU A 338 -5.61 -20.40 8.11
N ASP A 339 -4.82 -20.64 9.14
CA ASP A 339 -4.34 -19.65 10.09
C ASP A 339 -2.80 -19.63 10.06
N ALA A 340 -2.20 -18.47 9.81
CA ALA A 340 -0.78 -18.32 9.53
C ALA A 340 -0.05 -17.79 10.78
N LYS A 341 0.60 -18.69 11.51
CA LYS A 341 1.24 -18.36 12.78
C LYS A 341 2.75 -18.27 12.65
N TYR A 342 3.26 -17.05 12.75
CA TYR A 342 4.69 -16.75 12.70
C TYR A 342 5.38 -16.99 14.04
N ARG A 343 5.53 -18.26 14.43
CA ARG A 343 6.21 -18.67 15.67
C ARG A 343 7.03 -19.94 15.40
N ALA A 344 8.33 -19.97 15.73
CA ALA A 344 9.14 -21.19 15.65
C ALA A 344 9.29 -21.82 17.04
N HIS A 345 8.20 -22.39 17.55
CA HIS A 345 8.25 -23.22 18.76
C HIS A 345 8.33 -24.71 18.37
N GLY A 346 9.56 -25.19 18.13
CA GLY A 346 9.77 -26.57 17.70
C GLY A 346 9.35 -26.83 16.25
N ASN A 347 8.91 -28.07 15.96
CA ASN A 347 8.51 -28.50 14.61
C ASN A 347 6.98 -28.62 14.46
N ARG A 348 6.18 -28.02 15.36
CA ARG A 348 4.71 -28.17 15.44
C ARG A 348 4.01 -26.88 15.84
N ALA A 349 2.70 -26.80 15.64
CA ALA A 349 1.88 -25.67 16.09
C ALA A 349 1.78 -25.61 17.63
N THR A 350 1.72 -24.40 18.21
CA THR A 350 1.54 -24.21 19.66
C THR A 350 0.10 -24.50 20.10
N GLU A 351 -0.09 -24.82 21.38
CA GLU A 351 -1.42 -25.07 21.94
C GLU A 351 -2.38 -23.88 21.76
N ASP A 352 -1.89 -22.65 21.96
CA ASP A 352 -2.69 -21.43 21.77
C ASP A 352 -3.12 -21.24 20.32
N SER A 353 -2.24 -21.52 19.35
CA SER A 353 -2.59 -21.47 17.93
C SER A 353 -3.68 -22.50 17.59
N ARG A 354 -3.60 -23.69 18.18
CA ARG A 354 -4.64 -24.72 18.02
C ARG A 354 -5.98 -24.26 18.60
N LYS A 355 -5.99 -23.57 19.74
CA LYS A 355 -7.22 -23.01 20.35
C LYS A 355 -7.90 -21.99 19.44
N GLU A 356 -7.14 -21.09 18.83
CA GLU A 356 -7.70 -20.08 17.90
C GLU A 356 -8.33 -20.74 16.67
N VAL A 357 -7.67 -21.74 16.08
CA VAL A 357 -8.20 -22.47 14.93
C VAL A 357 -9.46 -23.27 15.28
N LEU A 358 -9.53 -23.86 16.48
CA LEU A 358 -10.75 -24.52 16.95
C LEU A 358 -11.93 -23.55 17.05
N ALA A 359 -11.71 -22.27 17.37
CA ALA A 359 -12.77 -21.27 17.38
C ALA A 359 -13.29 -20.97 15.97
N TYR A 360 -12.41 -20.92 14.96
CA TYR A 360 -12.83 -20.83 13.55
C TYR A 360 -13.62 -22.06 13.12
N MET A 361 -13.11 -23.26 13.41
CA MET A 361 -13.79 -24.53 13.10
C MET A 361 -15.20 -24.57 13.69
N ALA A 362 -15.33 -24.24 14.98
CA ALA A 362 -16.62 -24.23 15.66
C ALA A 362 -17.59 -23.18 15.09
N SER A 363 -17.10 -21.99 14.72
CA SER A 363 -17.95 -20.91 14.21
C SER A 363 -18.43 -21.16 12.78
N TYR A 364 -17.59 -21.79 11.96
CA TYR A 364 -17.88 -22.10 10.56
C TYR A 364 -18.39 -23.53 10.32
N GLY A 365 -18.49 -24.34 11.37
CA GLY A 365 -18.94 -25.74 11.26
C GLY A 365 -17.96 -26.64 10.48
N LEU A 366 -16.66 -26.36 10.55
CA LEU A 366 -15.63 -27.12 9.85
C LEU A 366 -15.08 -28.25 10.71
N GLU A 367 -14.90 -29.42 10.10
CA GLU A 367 -14.24 -30.57 10.73
C GLU A 367 -12.72 -30.52 10.57
N THR A 368 -12.22 -29.71 9.64
CA THR A 368 -10.79 -29.60 9.35
C THR A 368 -10.36 -28.15 9.20
N ALA A 369 -9.17 -27.83 9.71
CA ALA A 369 -8.50 -26.56 9.46
C ALA A 369 -6.97 -26.74 9.45
N VAL A 370 -6.27 -25.75 8.92
CA VAL A 370 -4.81 -25.78 8.75
C VAL A 370 -4.15 -24.69 9.56
N ILE A 371 -3.03 -25.01 10.19
CA ILE A 371 -2.09 -24.03 10.74
C ILE A 371 -0.86 -24.01 9.84
N ALA A 372 -0.62 -22.88 9.18
CA ALA A 372 0.64 -22.63 8.50
C ALA A 372 1.66 -22.07 9.50
N TYR A 373 2.87 -22.65 9.53
CA TYR A 373 3.95 -22.19 10.40
C TYR A 373 5.32 -22.28 9.72
N PRO A 374 6.28 -21.40 10.06
CA PRO A 374 7.63 -21.49 9.53
C PRO A 374 8.42 -22.59 10.28
N PRO A 375 8.86 -23.68 9.62
CA PRO A 375 9.67 -24.70 10.29
C PRO A 375 11.04 -24.15 10.70
N ARG A 376 11.55 -24.57 11.87
CA ARG A 376 12.89 -24.18 12.37
C ARG A 376 14.03 -24.67 11.46
N ASN A 377 13.86 -25.86 10.87
CA ASN A 377 14.77 -26.43 9.88
C ASN A 377 13.93 -27.11 8.77
N ALA A 378 14.30 -26.89 7.51
CA ALA A 378 13.66 -27.46 6.34
C ALA A 378 13.59 -29.00 6.37
N ALA A 379 14.54 -29.67 7.03
CA ALA A 379 14.52 -31.12 7.23
C ALA A 379 13.32 -31.63 8.03
N TYR A 380 12.66 -30.76 8.82
CA TYR A 380 11.45 -31.08 9.57
C TYR A 380 10.18 -30.49 8.95
N ALA A 381 10.23 -30.10 7.67
CA ALA A 381 9.08 -29.57 6.96
C ALA A 381 8.16 -30.69 6.44
N GLN A 382 7.62 -31.50 7.35
CA GLN A 382 6.61 -32.50 7.04
C GLN A 382 5.23 -32.01 7.48
N VAL A 383 4.22 -32.25 6.65
CA VAL A 383 2.83 -32.04 7.04
C VAL A 383 2.50 -32.99 8.18
N ALA A 384 1.97 -32.46 9.27
CA ALA A 384 1.49 -33.27 10.39
C ALA A 384 -0.03 -33.14 10.51
N VAL A 385 -0.69 -34.22 10.93
CA VAL A 385 -2.14 -34.23 11.17
C VAL A 385 -2.36 -34.59 12.64
N VAL A 386 -3.10 -33.73 13.34
CA VAL A 386 -3.61 -33.99 14.68
C VAL A 386 -5.10 -34.29 14.52
N GLU A 387 -5.50 -35.53 14.77
CA GLU A 387 -6.87 -35.98 14.58
C GLU A 387 -7.47 -36.59 15.84
N GLY A 388 -8.76 -36.37 16.05
CA GLY A 388 -9.52 -36.89 17.17
C GLY A 388 -10.95 -36.35 17.18
N ALA A 389 -11.91 -37.14 17.66
CA ALA A 389 -13.32 -36.75 17.79
C ALA A 389 -13.96 -36.19 16.50
N GLY A 390 -13.58 -36.73 15.33
CA GLY A 390 -14.08 -36.25 14.03
C GLY A 390 -13.50 -34.91 13.58
N GLN A 391 -12.55 -34.35 14.32
CA GLN A 391 -11.84 -33.12 13.97
C GLN A 391 -10.41 -33.43 13.51
N ARG A 392 -9.92 -32.65 12.56
CA ARG A 392 -8.54 -32.75 12.04
C ARG A 392 -7.90 -31.37 11.98
N LEU A 393 -6.74 -31.23 12.60
CA LEU A 393 -5.90 -30.05 12.48
C LEU A 393 -4.65 -30.42 11.71
N ILE A 394 -4.43 -29.75 10.58
CA ILE A 394 -3.29 -29.99 9.71
C ILE A 394 -2.24 -28.92 10.00
N GLU A 395 -1.03 -29.34 10.34
CA GLU A 395 0.10 -28.44 10.52
C GLU A 395 0.90 -28.43 9.21
N LEU A 396 0.88 -27.31 8.49
CA LEU A 396 1.51 -27.12 7.18
C LEU A 396 2.79 -26.27 7.32
N PRO A 397 3.98 -26.85 7.12
CA PRO A 397 5.24 -26.11 7.24
C PRO A 397 5.52 -25.25 5.99
N VAL A 398 5.28 -23.95 6.10
CA VAL A 398 5.46 -22.98 5.00
C VAL A 398 6.59 -22.00 5.34
N ALA A 399 7.68 -22.07 4.58
CA ALA A 399 8.79 -21.11 4.64
C ALA A 399 9.47 -20.98 3.27
N PRO A 400 10.15 -19.86 2.97
CA PRO A 400 10.85 -19.66 1.71
C PRO A 400 11.93 -20.72 1.50
N ARG A 401 11.73 -21.64 0.55
CA ARG A 401 12.70 -22.67 0.14
C ARG A 401 12.48 -23.07 -1.31
N ALA A 402 13.52 -23.65 -1.93
CA ALA A 402 13.39 -24.29 -3.24
C ALA A 402 12.36 -25.43 -3.16
N GLY A 403 11.53 -25.59 -4.18
CA GLY A 403 10.50 -26.64 -4.23
C GLY A 403 9.18 -26.30 -3.52
N LEU A 404 9.10 -25.22 -2.72
CA LEU A 404 7.88 -24.86 -1.95
C LEU A 404 6.62 -24.83 -2.83
N ARG A 405 6.70 -24.20 -4.02
CA ARG A 405 5.58 -24.11 -4.95
C ARG A 405 5.06 -25.50 -5.36
N ALA A 406 5.97 -26.40 -5.71
CA ALA A 406 5.62 -27.76 -6.14
C ALA A 406 5.07 -28.60 -4.96
N GLU A 407 5.64 -28.43 -3.77
CA GLU A 407 5.14 -29.06 -2.54
C GLU A 407 3.70 -28.62 -2.25
N LEU A 408 3.42 -27.31 -2.24
CA LEU A 408 2.08 -26.77 -2.00
C LEU A 408 1.10 -27.20 -3.09
N ALA A 409 1.51 -27.20 -4.36
CA ALA A 409 0.68 -27.64 -5.48
C ALA A 409 0.31 -29.13 -5.38
N ALA A 410 1.17 -29.95 -4.77
CA ALA A 410 0.89 -31.37 -4.55
C ALA A 410 0.05 -31.60 -3.27
N GLU A 411 0.28 -30.85 -2.20
CA GLU A 411 -0.36 -31.08 -0.90
C GLU A 411 -1.75 -30.44 -0.80
N VAL A 412 -1.93 -29.18 -1.22
CA VAL A 412 -3.20 -28.44 -1.02
C VAL A 412 -4.40 -29.16 -1.66
N PRO A 413 -4.34 -29.68 -2.90
CA PRO A 413 -5.43 -30.46 -3.47
C PRO A 413 -5.75 -31.74 -2.68
N LYS A 414 -4.74 -32.42 -2.12
CA LYS A 414 -4.96 -33.58 -1.25
C LYS A 414 -5.66 -33.18 0.03
N LEU A 415 -5.29 -32.05 0.64
CA LEU A 415 -5.95 -31.54 1.84
C LEU A 415 -7.42 -31.24 1.57
N LEU A 416 -7.73 -30.64 0.41
CA LEU A 416 -9.10 -30.36 -0.03
C LEU A 416 -9.90 -31.62 -0.36
N ALA A 417 -9.27 -32.69 -0.86
CA ALA A 417 -9.95 -33.95 -1.17
C ALA A 417 -10.53 -34.67 0.06
N HIS A 418 -10.08 -34.31 1.27
CA HIS A 418 -10.58 -34.86 2.53
C HIS A 418 -11.69 -34.01 3.16
N LEU A 419 -12.08 -32.91 2.51
CA LEU A 419 -13.09 -31.99 3.01
C LEU A 419 -14.42 -32.33 2.37
N ALA A 420 -15.44 -32.54 3.19
CA ALA A 420 -16.81 -32.53 2.68
C ALA A 420 -17.07 -31.16 2.02
N PRO A 421 -17.83 -31.12 0.91
CA PRO A 421 -18.25 -29.84 0.33
C PRO A 421 -18.92 -29.01 1.42
N GLY A 422 -18.65 -27.71 1.46
CA GLY A 422 -19.27 -26.78 2.41
C GLY A 422 -20.78 -26.83 2.22
N ARG A 423 -21.45 -27.76 2.91
CA ARG A 423 -22.90 -27.78 3.00
C ARG A 423 -23.25 -26.63 3.91
N TYR A 424 -23.85 -25.57 3.39
CA TYR A 424 -25.09 -24.95 3.88
C TYR A 424 -25.56 -23.86 2.91
#